data_AF-A0A915JLR2-F1
#
_entry.id   AF-A0A915JLR2-F1
#
_cell.length_a   1.000
_cell.length_b   1.000
_cell.length_c   1.000
_cell.angle_alpha   90.00
_cell.angle_beta   90.00
_cell.angle_gamma   90.00
#
_symmetry.space_group_name_H-M   'P 1'
#
loop_
_entity.id
_entity.type
_entity.pdbx_description
1 polymer ?
#
loop_
_entity_poly.entity_id
_entity_poly.type
_entity_poly.pdbx_seq_one_letter_code
_entity_poly.pdbx_strand_id
1 'polypeptide(L)'
;MNDARLQNDDVLETVDSRRKILVDYLSEKQRSQIACSWNTVWDQRTFAQDVYLHIFDQKPLLKSMFSFLNAETLKSDREFIRQTNLLADFLDEIVAQAAKNNEKSIIEMCRRLGAKHASTARMHFEPDWWRLFVHGILYAIKSHLNDRYSKRNSLNNV
;
A
#
# COMPACT_ATOMS: atom_id res chain seq x y z
N MET A 1 21.74 66.92 1.78
CA MET A 1 22.64 66.51 2.87
C MET A 1 22.62 64.98 2.89
N ASN A 2 23.77 64.40 2.56
CA ASN A 2 24.30 63.02 2.65
C ASN A 2 23.43 61.93 3.32
N ASP A 3 23.22 60.73 2.75
CA ASP A 3 24.12 59.63 2.29
C ASP A 3 24.37 58.53 3.34
N ALA A 4 24.43 57.28 2.83
CA ALA A 4 24.84 55.97 3.41
C ALA A 4 23.69 55.00 3.81
N ARG A 5 23.43 53.89 3.07
CA ARG A 5 24.18 52.59 2.91
C ARG A 5 24.19 51.77 4.22
N LEU A 6 23.90 50.46 4.34
CA LEU A 6 23.93 49.23 3.50
C LEU A 6 22.80 48.26 3.98
N GLN A 7 22.13 47.42 3.19
CA GLN A 7 22.54 46.17 2.51
C GLN A 7 22.93 44.99 3.43
N ASN A 8 22.45 43.79 3.06
CA ASN A 8 22.65 42.42 3.58
C ASN A 8 21.57 41.89 4.52
N ASP A 9 21.06 40.67 4.44
CA ASP A 9 20.90 39.66 3.38
C ASP A 9 20.09 38.53 4.04
N ASP A 10 19.27 37.85 3.23
CA ASP A 10 18.65 36.57 3.52
C ASP A 10 19.60 35.58 4.21
N VAL A 11 19.23 35.00 5.36
CA VAL A 11 19.72 33.66 5.75
C VAL A 11 18.72 32.94 6.69
N LEU A 12 17.99 31.99 6.11
CA LEU A 12 17.51 30.71 6.71
C LEU A 12 16.41 30.74 7.78
N GLU A 13 15.16 30.99 7.38
CA GLU A 13 14.06 30.12 7.83
C GLU A 13 13.84 29.01 6.79
N THR A 14 14.76 28.06 6.74
CA THR A 14 14.55 26.78 6.06
C THR A 14 14.59 25.65 7.07
N VAL A 15 13.42 25.21 7.53
CA VAL A 15 13.17 23.77 7.71
C VAL A 15 11.75 23.49 7.25
N ASP A 16 11.67 23.05 6.00
CA ASP A 16 10.56 22.36 5.33
C ASP A 16 9.73 21.50 6.30
N SER A 17 8.69 22.13 6.86
CA SER A 17 7.74 21.47 7.74
C SER A 17 6.45 21.26 6.97
N ARG A 18 6.46 20.18 6.19
CA ARG A 18 5.29 19.50 5.62
C ARG A 18 4.72 20.20 4.38
N ARG A 19 5.42 20.04 3.25
CA ARG A 19 4.71 19.43 2.12
C ARG A 19 4.14 18.10 2.62
N LYS A 20 2.92 18.14 3.18
CA LYS A 20 1.96 17.08 2.91
C LYS A 20 1.93 17.04 1.40
N ILE A 21 2.72 16.15 0.80
CA ILE A 21 2.43 15.66 -0.54
C ILE A 21 1.12 14.90 -0.33
N LEU A 22 0.02 15.65 -0.23
CA LEU A 22 -1.24 15.16 -0.71
C LEU A 22 -0.90 14.80 -2.14
N VAL A 23 -0.88 13.50 -2.42
CA VAL A 23 -0.92 13.02 -3.80
C VAL A 23 -2.31 13.43 -4.28
N ASP A 24 -2.52 14.71 -4.53
CA ASP A 24 -3.80 15.23 -4.98
C ASP A 24 -4.06 14.69 -6.39
N TYR A 25 -3.00 14.42 -7.15
CA TYR A 25 -3.08 13.87 -8.50
C TYR A 25 -1.89 12.94 -8.80
N LEU A 26 -2.17 11.71 -9.23
CA LEU A 26 -1.17 10.86 -9.87
C LEU A 26 -1.01 11.31 -11.32
N SER A 27 0.21 11.59 -11.78
CA SER A 27 0.48 11.85 -13.20
C SER A 27 0.11 10.63 -14.06
N GLU A 28 -0.15 10.84 -15.35
CA GLU A 28 -0.44 9.75 -16.29
C GLU A 28 0.65 8.66 -16.29
N LYS A 29 1.91 9.08 -16.22
CA LYS A 29 3.05 8.17 -16.09
C LYS A 29 2.96 7.32 -14.81
N GLN A 30 2.67 7.93 -13.67
CA GLN A 30 2.52 7.20 -12.40
C GLN A 30 1.34 6.23 -12.43
N ARG A 31 0.18 6.65 -12.96
CA ARG A 31 -1.00 5.77 -13.11
C ARG A 31 -0.68 4.57 -14.00
N SER A 32 0.01 4.81 -15.11
CA SER A 32 0.47 3.75 -16.03
C SER A 32 1.45 2.79 -15.36
N GLN A 33 2.39 3.31 -14.55
CA GLN A 33 3.34 2.48 -13.80
C GLN A 33 2.66 1.62 -12.73
N ILE A 34 1.65 2.16 -12.02
CA ILE A 34 0.86 1.41 -11.05
C ILE A 34 0.11 0.28 -11.75
N ALA A 35 -0.61 0.58 -12.84
CA ALA A 35 -1.35 -0.42 -13.61
C ALA A 35 -0.41 -1.51 -14.18
N CYS A 36 0.74 -1.10 -14.73
CA CYS A 36 1.73 -2.04 -15.26
C CYS A 36 2.29 -2.95 -14.16
N SER A 37 2.67 -2.39 -13.01
CA SER A 37 3.21 -3.14 -11.87
C SER A 37 2.18 -4.14 -11.33
N TRP A 38 0.92 -3.71 -11.21
CA TRP A 38 -0.16 -4.58 -10.76
C TRP A 38 -0.43 -5.73 -11.73
N ASN A 39 -0.44 -5.46 -13.03
CA ASN A 39 -0.58 -6.49 -14.07
C ASN A 39 0.58 -7.51 -14.10
N THR A 40 1.71 -7.22 -13.45
CA THR A 40 2.80 -8.22 -13.30
C THR A 40 2.53 -9.23 -12.18
N VAL A 41 1.60 -8.94 -11.28
CA VAL A 41 1.17 -9.84 -10.22
C VAL A 41 0.22 -10.87 -10.82
N TRP A 42 0.78 -11.96 -11.33
CA TRP A 42 0.04 -13.03 -12.02
C TRP A 42 -0.95 -13.79 -11.11
N ASP A 43 -0.69 -13.80 -9.81
CA ASP A 43 -1.57 -14.38 -8.80
C ASP A 43 -1.80 -13.37 -7.67
N GLN A 44 -2.85 -12.57 -7.84
CA GLN A 44 -3.24 -11.51 -6.91
C GLN A 44 -3.76 -12.07 -5.58
N ARG A 45 -4.24 -13.33 -5.56
CA ARG A 45 -4.72 -13.98 -4.34
C ARG A 45 -3.55 -14.42 -3.48
N THR A 46 -2.55 -15.07 -4.07
CA THR A 46 -1.30 -15.41 -3.36
C THR A 46 -0.57 -14.15 -2.93
N PHE A 47 -0.54 -13.12 -3.77
CA PHE A 47 -0.01 -11.80 -3.40
C PHE A 47 -0.67 -11.26 -2.11
N ALA A 48 -2.00 -11.28 -2.03
CA ALA A 48 -2.71 -10.78 -0.86
C ALA A 48 -2.44 -11.64 0.38
N GLN A 49 -2.28 -12.96 0.24
CA GLN A 49 -1.84 -13.82 1.34
C GLN A 49 -0.47 -13.41 1.85
N ASP A 50 0.50 -13.17 0.96
CA ASP A 50 1.86 -12.77 1.32
C ASP A 50 1.88 -11.39 2.01
N VAL A 51 1.01 -10.47 1.61
CA VAL A 51 0.81 -9.19 2.34
C VAL A 51 0.39 -9.45 3.79
N TYR A 52 -0.64 -10.26 4.03
CA TYR A 52 -1.08 -10.55 5.40
C TYR A 52 -0.03 -11.31 6.21
N LEU A 53 0.68 -12.25 5.60
CA LEU A 53 1.76 -12.98 6.28
C LEU A 53 2.88 -12.04 6.71
N HIS A 54 3.28 -11.10 5.85
CA HIS A 54 4.25 -10.06 6.19
C HIS A 54 3.76 -9.17 7.34
N ILE A 55 2.49 -8.78 7.33
CA ILE A 55 1.88 -8.01 8.43
C ILE A 55 1.91 -8.79 9.74
N PHE A 56 1.62 -10.08 9.71
CA PHE A 56 1.66 -10.92 10.92
C PHE A 56 3.07 -11.17 11.42
N ASP A 57 4.07 -11.23 10.55
CA ASP A 57 5.48 -11.29 10.95
C ASP A 57 5.90 -10.00 11.68
N GLN A 58 5.51 -8.84 11.16
CA GLN A 58 5.79 -7.55 11.78
C GLN A 58 4.97 -7.28 13.05
N LYS A 59 3.74 -7.77 13.11
CA LYS A 59 2.84 -7.58 14.24
C LYS A 59 1.99 -8.83 14.50
N PRO A 60 2.54 -9.84 15.20
CA PRO A 60 1.87 -11.12 15.43
C PRO A 60 0.50 -11.03 16.12
N LEU A 61 0.29 -10.03 16.98
CA LEU A 61 -1.00 -9.73 17.61
C LEU A 61 -2.14 -9.58 16.59
N LEU A 62 -1.88 -9.05 15.39
CA LEU A 62 -2.95 -8.88 14.39
C LEU A 62 -3.51 -10.21 13.89
N LYS A 63 -2.74 -11.30 14.04
CA LYS A 63 -3.21 -12.65 13.72
C LYS A 63 -4.39 -13.07 14.61
N SER A 64 -4.42 -12.64 15.88
CA SER A 64 -5.51 -12.99 16.79
C SER A 64 -6.83 -12.28 16.49
N MET A 65 -6.82 -11.33 15.55
CA MET A 65 -8.04 -10.69 15.03
C MET A 65 -8.82 -11.60 14.10
N PHE A 66 -8.16 -12.62 13.53
CA PHE A 66 -8.80 -13.69 12.78
C PHE A 66 -9.14 -14.76 13.79
N SER A 67 -10.42 -14.95 14.08
CA SER A 67 -10.92 -15.68 15.25
C SER A 67 -10.61 -17.19 15.31
N PHE A 68 -9.64 -17.72 14.54
CA PHE A 68 -9.51 -19.16 14.29
C PHE A 68 -8.10 -19.72 14.04
N LEU A 69 -6.99 -19.03 14.38
CA LEU A 69 -5.69 -19.47 13.86
C LEU A 69 -4.82 -20.33 14.77
N ASN A 70 -4.75 -21.61 14.40
CA ASN A 70 -3.53 -22.42 14.49
C ASN A 70 -2.57 -21.94 13.38
N ALA A 71 -1.30 -21.71 13.72
CA ALA A 71 -0.36 -21.07 12.80
C ALA A 71 -0.03 -21.89 11.54
N GLU A 72 -0.11 -23.21 11.65
CA GLU A 72 0.33 -24.16 10.62
C GLU A 72 -0.67 -24.32 9.46
N THR A 73 -1.94 -23.95 9.65
CA THR A 73 -3.02 -24.13 8.65
C THR A 73 -3.56 -22.82 8.08
N LEU A 74 -2.86 -21.70 8.32
CA LEU A 74 -3.31 -20.35 7.99
C LEU A 74 -3.72 -20.20 6.52
N LYS A 75 -2.87 -20.65 5.58
CA LYS A 75 -3.15 -20.53 4.13
C LYS A 75 -4.37 -21.34 3.66
N SER A 76 -4.79 -22.34 4.43
CA SER A 76 -5.99 -23.15 4.16
C SER A 76 -7.23 -22.70 4.95
N ASP A 77 -7.07 -21.74 5.87
CA ASP A 77 -8.17 -21.25 6.69
C ASP A 77 -9.17 -20.45 5.83
N ARG A 78 -10.45 -20.77 5.96
CA ARG A 78 -11.51 -20.18 5.13
C ARG A 78 -11.66 -18.68 5.37
N GLU A 79 -11.54 -18.24 6.61
CA GLU A 79 -11.69 -16.83 6.96
C GLU A 79 -10.46 -16.04 6.49
N PHE A 80 -9.26 -16.60 6.66
CA PHE A 80 -8.04 -16.02 6.09
C PHE A 80 -8.15 -15.85 4.58
N ILE A 81 -8.51 -16.92 3.86
CA ILE A 81 -8.70 -16.89 2.40
C ILE A 81 -9.74 -15.82 2.01
N ARG A 82 -10.85 -15.74 2.75
CA ARG A 82 -11.89 -14.74 2.49
C ARG A 82 -11.34 -13.32 2.62
N GLN A 83 -10.54 -13.04 3.64
CA GLN A 83 -9.98 -11.71 3.91
C GLN A 83 -8.89 -11.34 2.90
N THR A 84 -8.04 -12.29 2.50
CA THR A 84 -7.04 -12.08 1.46
C THR A 84 -7.69 -11.82 0.10
N ASN A 85 -8.79 -12.52 -0.20
CA ASN A 85 -9.56 -12.26 -1.42
C ASN A 85 -10.18 -10.86 -1.41
N LEU A 86 -10.75 -10.41 -0.29
CA LEU A 86 -11.28 -9.04 -0.18
C LEU A 86 -10.19 -7.98 -0.39
N LEU A 87 -8.97 -8.22 0.08
CA LEU A 87 -7.85 -7.32 -0.17
C LEU A 87 -7.46 -7.30 -1.65
N ALA A 88 -7.35 -8.47 -2.29
CA ALA A 88 -7.04 -8.56 -3.72
C ALA A 88 -8.08 -7.81 -4.57
N ASP A 89 -9.36 -8.08 -4.35
CA ASP A 89 -10.47 -7.44 -5.06
C ASP A 89 -10.48 -5.91 -4.84
N PHE A 90 -10.15 -5.45 -3.62
CA PHE A 90 -10.05 -4.02 -3.33
C PHE A 90 -8.89 -3.36 -4.08
N LEU A 91 -7.72 -4.02 -4.14
CA LEU A 91 -6.56 -3.50 -4.86
C LEU A 91 -6.80 -3.47 -6.37
N ASP A 92 -7.43 -4.51 -6.93
CA ASP A 92 -7.87 -4.54 -8.33
C ASP A 92 -8.72 -3.33 -8.68
N GLU A 93 -9.74 -3.06 -7.88
CA GLU A 93 -10.65 -1.95 -8.14
C GLU A 93 -9.94 -0.60 -7.98
N ILE A 94 -9.10 -0.43 -6.95
CA ILE A 94 -8.28 0.79 -6.77
C ILE A 94 -7.39 1.05 -7.98
N VAL A 95 -6.70 0.03 -8.48
CA VAL A 95 -5.81 0.14 -9.64
C VAL A 95 -6.62 0.46 -10.91
N ALA A 96 -7.77 -0.17 -11.10
CA ALA A 96 -8.64 0.10 -12.24
C ALA A 96 -9.17 1.55 -12.24
N GLN A 97 -9.58 2.07 -11.07
CA GLN A 97 -10.02 3.46 -10.94
C GLN A 97 -8.85 4.44 -11.09
N ALA A 98 -7.65 4.09 -10.62
CA ALA A 98 -6.44 4.88 -10.83
C ALA A 98 -6.08 4.97 -12.31
N ALA A 99 -6.16 3.86 -13.07
CA ALA A 99 -5.92 3.88 -14.51
C ALA A 99 -6.89 4.82 -15.26
N LYS A 100 -8.14 4.90 -14.80
CA LYS A 100 -9.20 5.79 -15.34
C LYS A 100 -9.11 7.24 -14.86
N ASN A 101 -8.13 7.58 -14.00
CA ASN A 101 -8.04 8.88 -13.34
C ASN A 101 -9.32 9.25 -12.56
N ASN A 102 -9.98 8.26 -11.95
CA ASN A 102 -11.24 8.44 -11.24
C ASN A 102 -11.05 8.58 -9.72
N GLU A 103 -10.48 9.71 -9.32
CA GLU A 103 -10.10 9.98 -7.93
C GLU A 103 -11.29 9.99 -6.97
N LYS A 104 -12.44 10.50 -7.41
CA LYS A 104 -13.67 10.52 -6.60
C LYS A 104 -14.06 9.12 -6.17
N SER A 105 -13.96 8.15 -7.09
CA SER A 105 -14.24 6.74 -6.78
C SER A 105 -13.21 6.16 -5.79
N ILE A 106 -11.92 6.43 -6.00
CA ILE A 106 -10.84 6.01 -5.08
C ILE A 106 -11.08 6.53 -3.66
N ILE A 107 -11.34 7.83 -3.52
CA ILE A 107 -11.60 8.47 -2.22
C ILE A 107 -12.80 7.82 -1.54
N GLU A 108 -13.89 7.58 -2.27
CA GLU A 108 -15.10 6.96 -1.73
C GLU A 108 -14.86 5.51 -1.28
N MET A 109 -14.08 4.74 -2.04
CA MET A 109 -13.69 3.38 -1.66
C MET A 109 -12.85 3.37 -0.38
N CYS A 110 -11.85 4.25 -0.28
CA CYS A 110 -11.01 4.39 0.92
C CYS A 110 -11.84 4.82 2.14
N ARG A 111 -12.79 5.75 1.97
CA ARG A 111 -13.70 6.18 3.05
C ARG A 111 -14.56 5.04 3.56
N ARG A 112 -15.19 4.27 2.67
CA ARG A 112 -16.00 3.11 3.04
C ARG A 112 -15.17 2.03 3.75
N LEU A 113 -13.96 1.76 3.25
CA LEU A 113 -13.04 0.81 3.89
C LEU A 113 -12.65 1.26 5.31
N GLY A 114 -12.28 2.54 5.45
CA GLY A 114 -11.94 3.14 6.74
C GLY A 114 -13.10 3.11 7.73
N ALA A 115 -14.31 3.47 7.30
CA ALA A 115 -15.51 3.42 8.13
C ALA A 115 -15.85 1.99 8.60
N LYS A 116 -15.68 0.99 7.73
CA LYS A 116 -15.87 -0.43 8.08
C LYS A 116 -14.87 -0.89 9.14
N HIS A 117 -13.61 -0.48 9.03
CA HIS A 117 -12.58 -0.82 10.03
C HIS A 117 -12.81 -0.09 11.35
N ALA A 118 -13.18 1.20 11.32
CA ALA A 118 -13.50 1.98 12.50
C ALA A 118 -14.73 1.47 13.27
N SER A 119 -15.76 1.01 12.54
CA SER A 119 -16.97 0.42 13.15
C SER A 119 -16.78 -1.01 13.66
N THR A 120 -15.64 -1.64 13.37
CA THR A 120 -15.26 -2.93 13.96
C THR A 120 -14.73 -2.69 15.39
N ALA A 121 -15.63 -2.21 16.26
CA ALA A 121 -15.36 -1.73 17.62
C ALA A 121 -14.82 -2.79 18.59
N ARG A 122 -14.78 -4.07 18.20
CA ARG A 122 -14.29 -5.18 19.05
C ARG A 122 -12.78 -5.40 18.99
N MET A 123 -12.08 -4.79 18.02
CA MET A 123 -10.70 -5.17 17.72
C MET A 123 -9.66 -4.06 17.92
N HIS A 124 -10.05 -2.86 18.37
CA HIS A 124 -9.12 -1.72 18.55
C HIS A 124 -8.17 -1.54 17.36
N PHE A 125 -8.72 -1.53 16.12
CA PHE A 125 -7.90 -1.31 14.94
C PHE A 125 -7.32 0.11 14.97
N GLU A 126 -6.03 0.22 15.25
CA GLU A 126 -5.35 1.51 15.33
C GLU A 126 -5.09 2.06 13.92
N PRO A 127 -5.36 3.34 13.65
CA PRO A 127 -5.11 3.96 12.34
C PRO A 127 -3.67 3.77 11.83
N ASP A 128 -2.69 3.71 12.73
CA ASP A 128 -1.29 3.50 12.34
C ASP A 128 -1.02 2.13 11.71
N TRP A 129 -1.89 1.14 11.93
CA TRP A 129 -1.73 -0.19 11.33
C TRP A 129 -1.99 -0.19 9.83
N TRP A 130 -2.65 0.83 9.27
CA TRP A 130 -2.71 1.02 7.82
C TRP A 130 -1.33 1.10 7.17
N ARG A 131 -0.30 1.57 7.91
CA ARG A 131 1.09 1.60 7.41
C ARG A 131 1.66 0.19 7.22
N LEU A 132 1.23 -0.79 8.01
CA LEU A 132 1.64 -2.19 7.85
C LEU A 132 1.12 -2.77 6.53
N PHE A 133 -0.10 -2.40 6.13
CA PHE A 133 -0.65 -2.78 4.82
C PHE A 133 0.14 -2.16 3.67
N VAL A 134 0.49 -0.86 3.77
CA VAL A 134 1.34 -0.20 2.77
C VAL A 134 2.69 -0.89 2.65
N HIS A 135 3.35 -1.19 3.76
CA HIS A 135 4.64 -1.88 3.77
C HIS A 135 4.52 -3.30 3.22
N GLY A 136 3.49 -4.05 3.60
CA GLY A 136 3.23 -5.41 3.11
C GLY A 136 2.97 -5.44 1.60
N ILE A 137 2.16 -4.51 1.07
CA ILE A 137 1.92 -4.37 -0.38
C ILE A 137 3.22 -4.07 -1.12
N LEU A 138 4.02 -3.11 -0.64
CA LEU A 138 5.30 -2.77 -1.26
C LEU A 138 6.30 -3.93 -1.20
N TYR A 139 6.33 -4.66 -0.09
CA TYR A 139 7.14 -5.87 0.06
C TYR A 139 6.72 -6.95 -0.95
N ALA A 140 5.42 -7.26 -1.03
CA ALA A 140 4.89 -8.26 -1.94
C ALA A 140 5.14 -7.88 -3.41
N ILE A 141 4.94 -6.60 -3.79
CA ILE A 141 5.23 -6.14 -5.17
C ILE A 141 6.71 -6.37 -5.50
N LYS A 142 7.62 -6.01 -4.59
CA LYS A 142 9.07 -6.23 -4.79
C LYS A 142 9.40 -7.72 -4.91
N SER A 143 8.82 -8.56 -4.07
CA SER A 143 9.04 -10.01 -4.11
C SER A 143 8.63 -10.60 -5.46
N HIS A 144 7.41 -10.30 -5.91
CA HIS A 144 6.89 -10.78 -7.19
C HIS A 144 7.66 -10.24 -8.40
N LEU A 145 8.11 -8.98 -8.36
CA LEU A 145 8.95 -8.41 -9.41
C LEU A 145 10.33 -9.08 -9.46
N ASN A 146 10.97 -9.30 -8.31
CA ASN A 146 12.29 -9.94 -8.21
C ASN A 146 12.24 -11.41 -8.67
N ASP A 147 11.19 -12.15 -8.31
CA ASP A 147 10.96 -13.51 -8.81
C ASP A 147 10.88 -13.56 -10.33
N ARG A 148 10.23 -12.56 -10.95
CA ARG A 148 10.13 -12.46 -12.40
C ARG A 148 11.47 -12.16 -13.07
N TYR A 149 12.27 -11.24 -12.52
CA TYR A 149 13.61 -10.95 -13.05
C TYR A 149 14.53 -12.16 -12.91
N SER A 150 14.45 -12.88 -11.79
CA SER A 150 15.21 -14.10 -11.55
C SER A 150 14.81 -15.21 -12.53
N LYS A 151 13.51 -15.45 -12.74
CA LYS A 151 12.98 -16.44 -13.71
C LYS A 151 13.27 -16.08 -15.17
N ARG A 152 13.31 -14.80 -15.52
CA ARG A 152 13.63 -14.33 -16.88
C ARG A 152 15.12 -14.51 -17.21
N ASN A 153 15.99 -14.29 -16.22
CA ASN A 153 17.44 -14.51 -16.38
C ASN A 153 17.78 -16.01 -16.43
N SER A 154 17.02 -16.89 -15.78
CA SER A 154 17.23 -18.33 -15.89
C SER A 154 16.74 -18.94 -17.22
N LEU A 155 15.79 -18.29 -17.90
CA LEU A 155 15.29 -18.71 -19.23
C LEU A 155 16.15 -18.21 -20.40
N ASN A 156 16.96 -17.16 -20.19
CA ASN A 156 17.88 -16.63 -21.21
C ASN A 156 19.29 -17.27 -21.17
N ASN A 157 19.51 -18.24 -20.28
CA ASN A 157 20.76 -18.97 -20.12
C ASN A 157 20.65 -20.44 -20.59
N VAL A 158 19.68 -20.76 -21.45
CA VAL A 158 19.54 -22.05 -22.14
C VAL A 158 19.62 -21.84 -23.64
#